data_AF-A0A849L253-F1
#
_entry.id   AF-A0A849L253-F1
#
_cell.length_a   1.000
_cell.length_b   1.000
_cell.length_c   1.000
_cell.angle_alpha   90.00
_cell.angle_beta   90.00
_cell.angle_gamma   90.00
#
_symmetry.space_group_name_H-M   'P 1'
#
loop_
_entity.id
_entity.type
_entity.pdbx_description
1 polymer ?
#
loop_
_entity_poly.entity_id
_entity_poly.type
_entity_poly.pdbx_seq_one_letter_code
_entity_poly.pdbx_strand_id
1 'polypeptide(L)'
;MTRRGKHERQEEHYTKMIRSTMETPAWRALSTTAQALYPWLKLEWHGPGNNNNGKIRLSLRQAAERLGVVEETAGKAFHDLQAKGFIVLTRMAHLGVEGMGKSSEFELTELKMPNSEKPDGRKLYRNWRPGNDFPVIKMPARNPFGRGGKTKNPSKKIRRVV
;
A
#
# COMPACT_ATOMS: atom_id res chain seq x y z
N MET A 1 -4.22 47.65 -10.08
CA MET A 1 -3.87 46.50 -10.96
C MET A 1 -3.88 45.22 -10.13
N THR A 2 -4.98 44.47 -10.17
CA THR A 2 -5.15 43.26 -9.34
C THR A 2 -4.68 42.04 -10.14
N ARG A 3 -3.67 41.31 -9.63
CA ARG A 3 -3.16 40.07 -10.23
C ARG A 3 -4.28 39.03 -10.23
N ARG A 4 -4.83 38.71 -11.42
CA ARG A 4 -5.69 37.54 -11.63
C ARG A 4 -4.90 36.29 -11.26
N GLY A 5 -5.31 35.60 -10.20
CA GLY A 5 -4.86 34.25 -9.90
C GLY A 5 -5.18 33.35 -11.09
N LYS A 6 -4.15 32.80 -11.72
CA LYS A 6 -4.28 31.84 -12.81
C LYS A 6 -4.91 30.58 -12.20
N HIS A 7 -6.15 30.27 -12.57
CA HIS A 7 -6.72 28.94 -12.30
C HIS A 7 -5.87 27.95 -13.11
N GLU A 8 -4.83 27.40 -12.50
CA GLU A 8 -4.18 26.20 -13.00
C GLU A 8 -5.26 25.12 -13.05
N ARG A 9 -5.59 24.67 -14.26
CA ARG A 9 -6.42 23.48 -14.44
C ARG A 9 -5.70 22.38 -13.66
N GLN A 10 -6.30 21.88 -12.58
CA GLN A 10 -5.79 20.68 -11.93
C GLN A 10 -5.79 19.59 -12.99
N GLU A 11 -4.61 19.26 -13.49
CA GLU A 11 -4.44 18.14 -14.40
C GLU A 11 -4.91 16.87 -13.69
N GLU A 12 -5.67 16.05 -14.39
CA GLU A 12 -6.16 14.79 -13.86
C GLU A 12 -4.98 13.90 -13.45
N HIS A 13 -5.08 13.28 -12.27
CA HIS A 13 -4.04 12.38 -11.79
C HIS A 13 -4.26 10.98 -12.36
N TYR A 14 -3.35 10.52 -13.22
CA TYR A 14 -3.39 9.21 -13.84
C TYR A 14 -2.10 8.41 -13.61
N THR A 15 -2.18 7.09 -13.80
CA THR A 15 -1.01 6.21 -13.76
C THR A 15 -1.01 5.24 -14.93
N LYS A 16 0.19 4.83 -15.37
CA LYS A 16 0.36 3.92 -16.51
C LYS A 16 0.27 2.47 -16.05
N MET A 17 -0.56 1.68 -16.71
CA MET A 17 -0.59 0.22 -16.56
C MET A 17 0.07 -0.44 -17.76
N ILE A 18 1.17 -1.15 -17.52
CA ILE A 18 1.97 -1.76 -18.60
C ILE A 18 1.43 -3.16 -18.86
N ARG A 19 1.01 -3.42 -20.10
CA ARG A 19 0.49 -4.72 -20.53
C ARG A 19 1.46 -5.87 -20.23
N SER A 20 2.74 -5.72 -20.54
CA SER A 20 3.75 -6.75 -20.29
C SER A 20 3.94 -7.07 -18.80
N THR A 21 3.67 -6.13 -17.90
CA THR A 21 3.63 -6.37 -16.44
C THR A 21 2.39 -7.21 -16.08
N MET A 22 1.23 -6.86 -16.64
CA MET A 22 -0.05 -7.55 -16.37
C MET A 22 -0.14 -8.95 -17.00
N GLU A 23 0.65 -9.23 -18.03
CA GLU A 23 0.71 -10.55 -18.66
C GLU A 23 1.67 -11.52 -17.96
N THR A 24 2.42 -11.06 -16.95
CA THR A 24 3.33 -11.93 -16.19
C THR A 24 2.59 -13.00 -15.40
N PRO A 25 3.20 -14.19 -15.18
CA PRO A 25 2.63 -15.22 -14.31
C PRO A 25 2.33 -14.70 -12.90
N ALA A 26 3.18 -13.80 -12.37
CA ALA A 26 2.99 -13.17 -11.07
C ALA A 26 1.71 -12.34 -11.00
N TRP A 27 1.39 -11.56 -12.05
CA TRP A 27 0.16 -10.78 -12.10
C TRP A 27 -1.08 -11.68 -12.10
N ARG A 28 -1.06 -12.72 -12.93
CA ARG A 28 -2.18 -13.69 -13.01
C ARG A 28 -2.40 -14.43 -11.69
N ALA A 29 -1.36 -14.62 -10.90
CA ALA A 29 -1.44 -15.27 -9.60
C ALA A 29 -1.94 -14.34 -8.47
N LEU A 30 -1.99 -13.03 -8.68
CA LEU A 30 -2.57 -12.10 -7.72
C LEU A 30 -4.07 -12.37 -7.54
N SER A 31 -4.53 -12.23 -6.30
CA SER A 31 -5.95 -12.06 -6.01
C SER A 31 -6.52 -10.83 -6.74
N THR A 32 -7.81 -10.87 -7.04
CA THR A 32 -8.51 -9.74 -7.69
C THR A 32 -8.40 -8.45 -6.88
N THR A 33 -8.45 -8.54 -5.55
CA THR A 33 -8.23 -7.39 -4.66
C THR A 33 -6.82 -6.82 -4.78
N ALA A 34 -5.79 -7.67 -4.90
CA ALA A 34 -4.41 -7.21 -5.08
C ALA A 34 -4.17 -6.57 -6.44
N GLN A 35 -4.78 -7.12 -7.50
CA GLN A 35 -4.78 -6.49 -8.83
C GLN A 35 -5.45 -5.10 -8.80
N ALA A 36 -6.57 -4.97 -8.07
CA ALA A 36 -7.27 -3.70 -7.91
C ALA A 36 -6.51 -2.69 -7.02
N LEU A 37 -5.75 -3.15 -6.02
CA LEU A 37 -4.94 -2.30 -5.15
C LEU A 37 -3.75 -1.68 -5.87
N TYR A 38 -3.12 -2.41 -6.79
CA TYR A 38 -1.86 -1.98 -7.40
C TYR A 38 -1.95 -0.62 -8.11
N PRO A 39 -2.97 -0.31 -8.94
CA PRO A 39 -3.16 1.03 -9.50
C PRO A 39 -3.22 2.14 -8.44
N TRP A 40 -3.93 1.90 -7.33
CA TRP A 40 -4.02 2.88 -6.24
C TRP A 40 -2.67 3.16 -5.59
N LEU A 41 -1.78 2.18 -5.52
CA LEU A 41 -0.41 2.40 -5.06
C LEU A 41 0.43 3.16 -6.09
N LYS A 42 0.28 2.86 -7.39
CA LYS A 42 0.98 3.59 -8.44
C LYS A 42 0.55 5.06 -8.53
N LEU A 43 -0.69 5.37 -8.18
CA LEU A 43 -1.19 6.75 -8.06
C LEU A 43 -0.57 7.51 -6.88
N GLU A 44 0.09 6.87 -5.93
CA GLU A 44 0.82 7.58 -4.86
C GLU A 44 2.24 7.98 -5.29
N TRP A 45 2.68 7.60 -6.50
CA TRP A 45 4.01 7.93 -7.01
C TRP A 45 4.02 9.30 -7.71
N HIS A 46 4.90 10.20 -7.29
CA HIS A 46 4.93 11.59 -7.78
C HIS A 46 5.67 11.78 -9.11
N GLY A 47 6.00 10.70 -9.82
CA GLY A 47 6.69 10.76 -11.10
C GLY A 47 8.22 10.89 -11.01
N PRO A 48 8.90 10.93 -12.17
CA PRO A 48 10.37 10.90 -12.22
C PRO A 48 11.06 12.14 -11.62
N GLY A 49 10.45 13.33 -11.77
CA GLY A 49 11.02 14.59 -11.29
C GLY A 49 11.00 14.75 -9.78
N ASN A 50 10.10 14.04 -9.09
CA ASN A 50 10.00 14.02 -7.63
C ASN A 50 9.86 12.57 -7.14
N ASN A 51 10.80 11.70 -7.53
CA ASN A 51 10.69 10.28 -7.30
C ASN A 51 10.65 9.94 -5.80
N ASN A 52 9.47 9.58 -5.30
CA ASN A 52 9.22 9.15 -3.92
C ASN A 52 9.20 7.61 -3.78
N ASN A 53 9.66 6.85 -4.78
CA ASN A 53 9.68 5.40 -4.71
C ASN A 53 10.53 4.91 -3.51
N GLY A 54 10.01 3.92 -2.79
CA GLY A 54 10.55 3.49 -1.49
C GLY A 54 10.05 4.32 -0.29
N LYS A 55 9.29 5.39 -0.53
CA LYS A 55 8.57 6.18 0.47
C LYS A 55 7.08 6.29 0.15
N ILE A 56 6.55 5.42 -0.72
CA ILE A 56 5.15 5.42 -1.12
C ILE A 56 4.33 4.98 0.09
N ARG A 57 3.30 5.75 0.45
CA ARG A 57 2.46 5.46 1.62
C ARG A 57 1.01 5.36 1.19
N LEU A 58 0.38 4.25 1.54
CA LEU A 58 -1.06 4.08 1.48
C LEU A 58 -1.46 3.27 2.72
N SER A 59 -2.22 3.88 3.62
CA SER A 59 -2.64 3.18 4.84
C SER A 59 -3.65 2.07 4.52
N LEU A 60 -3.75 1.07 5.40
CA LEU A 60 -4.75 0.00 5.26
C LEU A 60 -6.17 0.55 5.19
N ARG A 61 -6.48 1.56 6.00
CA ARG A 61 -7.79 2.22 6.01
C ARG A 61 -8.09 2.91 4.68
N GLN A 62 -7.14 3.68 4.13
CA GLN A 62 -7.31 4.34 2.83
C GLN A 62 -7.44 3.32 1.69
N ALA A 63 -6.63 2.24 1.72
CA ALA A 63 -6.73 1.16 0.74
C ALA A 63 -8.11 0.46 0.81
N ALA A 64 -8.58 0.17 2.01
CA ALA A 64 -9.87 -0.45 2.26
C ALA A 64 -11.02 0.42 1.72
N GLU A 65 -10.99 1.72 2.01
CA GLU A 65 -11.95 2.71 1.52
C GLU A 65 -11.96 2.78 -0.01
N ARG A 66 -10.79 2.92 -0.65
CA ARG A 66 -10.65 2.99 -2.12
C ARG A 66 -11.09 1.72 -2.84
N LEU A 67 -10.93 0.57 -2.19
CA LEU A 67 -11.32 -0.74 -2.73
C LEU A 67 -12.76 -1.13 -2.38
N GLY A 68 -13.42 -0.44 -1.44
CA GLY A 68 -14.72 -0.83 -0.93
C GLY A 68 -14.71 -2.16 -0.16
N VAL A 69 -13.62 -2.46 0.57
CA VAL A 69 -13.46 -3.70 1.35
C VAL A 69 -13.13 -3.41 2.81
N VAL A 70 -13.13 -4.44 3.65
CA VAL A 70 -12.65 -4.32 5.04
C VAL A 70 -11.11 -4.27 5.10
N GLU A 71 -10.56 -3.64 6.14
CA GLU A 71 -9.11 -3.46 6.32
C GLU A 71 -8.31 -4.77 6.29
N GLU A 72 -8.88 -5.86 6.80
CA GLU A 72 -8.24 -7.18 6.76
C GLU A 72 -8.02 -7.66 5.32
N THR A 73 -9.01 -7.47 4.45
CA THR A 73 -8.96 -7.85 3.04
C THR A 73 -7.96 -6.97 2.29
N ALA A 74 -7.93 -5.67 2.56
CA ALA A 74 -6.89 -4.77 2.04
C ALA A 74 -5.48 -5.20 2.50
N GLY A 75 -5.33 -5.57 3.77
CA GLY A 75 -4.07 -6.09 4.32
C GLY A 75 -3.59 -7.37 3.62
N LYS A 76 -4.50 -8.30 3.33
CA LYS A 76 -4.19 -9.50 2.51
C LYS A 76 -3.73 -9.11 1.11
N ALA A 77 -4.33 -8.10 0.49
CA ALA A 77 -3.91 -7.61 -0.82
C ALA A 77 -2.48 -7.01 -0.81
N PHE A 78 -2.09 -6.27 0.24
CA PHE A 78 -0.70 -5.83 0.41
C PHE A 78 0.28 -6.99 0.57
N HIS A 79 -0.09 -8.02 1.33
CA HIS A 79 0.73 -9.23 1.47
C HIS A 79 0.89 -9.96 0.14
N ASP A 80 -0.18 -10.03 -0.64
CA ASP A 80 -0.19 -10.69 -1.94
C ASP A 80 0.72 -9.99 -2.95
N LEU A 81 0.65 -8.65 -3.02
CA LEU A 81 1.56 -7.84 -3.82
C LEU A 81 3.04 -8.01 -3.42
N GLN A 82 3.32 -8.15 -2.11
CA GLN A 82 4.67 -8.46 -1.62
C GLN A 82 5.11 -9.85 -2.06
N ALA A 83 4.27 -10.86 -1.83
CA ALA A 83 4.53 -12.26 -2.15
C ALA A 83 4.85 -12.46 -3.65
N LYS A 84 4.20 -11.71 -4.53
CA LYS A 84 4.41 -11.76 -5.99
C LYS A 84 5.44 -10.75 -6.49
N GLY A 85 6.11 -10.01 -5.61
CA GLY A 85 7.23 -9.15 -5.94
C GLY A 85 6.85 -7.85 -6.67
N PHE A 86 5.60 -7.40 -6.55
CA PHE A 86 5.17 -6.09 -7.08
C PHE A 86 5.57 -4.94 -6.17
N ILE A 87 5.56 -5.18 -4.86
CA ILE A 87 5.97 -4.19 -3.86
C ILE A 87 6.96 -4.77 -2.85
N VAL A 88 7.74 -3.89 -2.24
CA VAL A 88 8.60 -4.23 -1.10
C VAL A 88 8.32 -3.24 0.02
N LEU A 89 8.08 -3.74 1.23
CA LEU A 89 7.99 -2.90 2.42
C LEU A 89 9.38 -2.35 2.75
N THR A 90 9.60 -1.05 2.58
CA THR A 90 10.87 -0.39 2.86
C THR A 90 10.96 0.12 4.29
N ARG A 91 9.82 0.55 4.85
CA ARG A 91 9.72 0.94 6.25
C ARG A 91 8.40 0.48 6.84
N MET A 92 8.48 -0.18 7.98
CA MET A 92 7.30 -0.61 8.72
C MET A 92 6.61 0.57 9.40
N ALA A 93 5.28 0.53 9.48
CA ALA A 93 4.52 1.49 10.27
C ALA A 93 4.97 1.45 11.74
N HIS A 94 5.16 2.62 12.32
CA HIS A 94 5.64 2.80 13.70
C HIS A 94 5.00 4.05 14.31
N LEU A 95 4.94 4.09 15.64
CA LEU A 95 4.50 5.27 16.37
C LEU A 95 5.63 6.29 16.38
N GLY A 96 5.38 7.50 15.88
CA GLY A 96 6.33 8.60 15.96
C GLY A 96 6.51 9.08 17.39
N VAL A 97 7.61 9.81 17.64
CA VAL A 97 7.92 10.39 18.96
C VAL A 97 6.85 11.35 19.48
N GLU A 98 6.10 11.98 18.56
CA GLU A 98 4.97 12.88 18.87
C GLU A 98 3.63 12.13 19.04
N GLY A 99 3.64 10.79 19.07
CA GLY A 99 2.42 9.98 19.17
C GLY A 99 1.62 9.85 17.88
N MET A 100 2.05 10.47 16.78
CA MET A 100 1.43 10.27 15.47
C MET A 100 1.94 8.98 14.81
N GLY A 101 1.01 8.09 14.46
CA GLY A 101 1.33 6.86 13.74
C GLY A 101 1.82 7.17 12.32
N LYS A 102 3.00 6.67 11.95
CA LYS A 102 3.51 6.73 10.58
C LYS A 102 3.10 5.46 9.84
N SER A 103 2.47 5.63 8.68
CA SER A 103 2.11 4.53 7.78
C SER A 103 3.33 3.83 7.21
N SER A 104 3.14 2.57 6.83
CA SER A 104 4.15 1.78 6.11
C SER A 104 4.56 2.48 4.82
N GLU A 105 5.84 2.36 4.49
CA GLU A 105 6.44 2.84 3.24
C GLU A 105 6.74 1.65 2.34
N PHE A 106 6.46 1.84 1.05
CA PHE A 106 6.61 0.82 0.04
C PHE A 106 7.47 1.31 -1.12
N GLU A 107 8.18 0.36 -1.71
CA GLU A 107 8.74 0.44 -3.05
C GLU A 107 7.80 -0.26 -4.03
N LEU A 108 7.53 0.39 -5.15
CA LEU A 108 7.01 -0.26 -6.35
C LEU A 108 8.20 -0.82 -7.13
N THR A 109 8.32 -2.14 -7.20
CA THR A 109 9.50 -2.79 -7.81
C THR A 109 9.59 -2.54 -9.32
N GLU A 110 8.47 -2.20 -9.95
CA GLU A 110 8.41 -1.78 -11.36
C GLU A 110 9.19 -0.49 -11.63
N LEU A 111 9.28 0.41 -10.63
CA LEU A 111 9.83 1.74 -10.79
C LEU A 111 11.29 1.83 -10.33
N LYS A 112 12.05 2.73 -10.95
CA LYS A 112 13.41 3.06 -10.55
C LYS A 112 13.42 3.63 -9.11
N MET A 113 14.39 3.23 -8.30
CA MET A 113 14.65 3.84 -6.99
C MET A 113 15.38 5.19 -7.14
N PRO A 114 15.09 6.21 -6.30
CA PRO A 114 15.63 7.57 -6.48
C PRO A 114 17.16 7.64 -6.62
N ASN A 115 17.89 6.83 -5.84
CA ASN A 115 19.36 6.80 -5.81
C ASN A 115 19.96 5.56 -6.50
N SER A 116 19.20 4.90 -7.38
CA SER A 116 19.70 3.72 -8.10
C SER A 116 20.49 4.13 -9.35
N GLU A 117 21.68 3.54 -9.51
CA GLU A 117 22.49 3.65 -10.73
C GLU A 117 21.81 2.97 -11.92
N LYS A 118 21.03 1.91 -11.67
CA LYS A 118 20.26 1.22 -12.72
C LYS A 118 19.15 2.14 -13.26
N PRO A 119 18.93 2.16 -14.59
CA PRO A 119 17.92 3.02 -15.21
C PRO A 119 16.48 2.55 -14.93
N ASP A 120 16.31 1.30 -14.49
CA ASP A 120 15.02 0.63 -14.39
C ASP A 120 14.75 0.11 -12.96
N GLY A 121 13.48 -0.23 -12.68
CA GLY A 121 13.09 -0.88 -11.43
C GLY A 121 13.60 -2.33 -11.32
N ARG A 122 13.58 -2.88 -10.11
CA ARG A 122 14.04 -4.26 -9.83
C ARG A 122 13.16 -5.34 -10.48
N LYS A 123 11.87 -5.04 -10.66
CA LYS A 123 10.85 -5.89 -11.31
C LYS A 123 10.84 -7.32 -10.79
N LEU A 124 10.83 -7.49 -9.45
CA LEU A 124 10.94 -8.80 -8.78
C LEU A 124 9.86 -9.78 -9.26
N TYR A 125 8.66 -9.28 -9.60
CA TYR A 125 7.57 -10.06 -10.19
C TYR A 125 7.96 -10.85 -11.46
N ARG A 126 9.01 -10.45 -12.20
CA ARG A 126 9.52 -11.22 -13.35
C ARG A 126 10.19 -12.53 -12.94
N ASN A 127 10.73 -12.58 -11.72
CA ASN A 127 11.45 -13.72 -11.17
C ASN A 127 10.55 -14.63 -10.31
N TRP A 128 9.33 -14.19 -10.00
CA TRP A 128 8.35 -14.99 -9.26
C TRP A 128 7.96 -16.25 -10.03
N ARG A 129 7.71 -17.35 -9.31
CA ARG A 129 7.22 -18.63 -9.86
C ARG A 129 6.14 -19.21 -8.93
N PRO A 130 5.18 -19.98 -9.45
CA PRO A 130 4.19 -20.66 -8.61
C PRO A 130 4.87 -21.49 -7.50
N GLY A 131 4.41 -21.31 -6.27
CA GLY A 131 4.98 -21.98 -5.08
C GLY A 131 6.26 -21.34 -4.53
N ASN A 132 6.80 -20.31 -5.18
CA ASN A 132 8.00 -19.58 -4.73
C ASN A 132 7.68 -18.10 -4.50
N ASP A 133 6.88 -17.84 -3.47
CA ASP A 133 6.52 -16.50 -3.04
C ASP A 133 7.73 -15.80 -2.38
N PHE A 134 7.86 -14.50 -2.64
CA PHE A 134 8.82 -13.64 -1.94
C PHE A 134 8.43 -13.49 -0.46
N PRO A 135 9.41 -13.22 0.44
CA PRO A 135 9.12 -13.00 1.86
C PRO A 135 8.12 -11.85 2.07
N VAL A 136 7.08 -12.13 2.85
CA VAL A 136 6.08 -11.13 3.25
C VAL A 136 6.35 -10.69 4.67
N ILE A 137 6.59 -9.40 4.87
CA ILE A 137 6.72 -8.84 6.22
C ILE A 137 5.30 -8.60 6.76
N LYS A 138 4.91 -9.42 7.73
CA LYS A 138 3.65 -9.26 8.48
C LYS A 138 3.93 -8.50 9.77
N MET A 139 3.04 -7.57 10.11
CA MET A 139 3.02 -7.01 11.46
C MET A 139 2.78 -8.13 12.47
N PRO A 140 3.59 -8.26 13.53
CA PRO A 140 3.26 -9.15 14.62
C PRO A 140 1.94 -8.69 15.23
N ALA A 141 1.06 -9.64 15.57
CA ALA A 141 -0.16 -9.30 16.30
C ALA A 141 0.23 -8.58 17.60
N ARG A 142 -0.46 -7.48 17.94
CA ARG A 142 -0.21 -6.72 19.19
C ARG A 142 -0.31 -7.58 20.44
N ASN A 143 -1.08 -8.67 20.38
CA ASN A 143 -1.12 -9.71 21.40
C ASN A 143 -1.02 -11.09 20.72
N PRO A 144 0.18 -11.57 20.39
CA PRO A 144 0.36 -12.78 19.61
C PRO A 144 0.03 -14.06 20.41
N PHE A 145 0.03 -13.97 21.74
CA PHE A 145 -0.27 -15.10 22.63
C PHE A 145 -1.66 -15.01 23.29
N GLY A 146 -2.44 -13.96 23.00
CA GLY A 146 -3.76 -13.77 23.62
C GLY A 146 -3.71 -13.65 25.15
N ARG A 147 -2.54 -13.43 25.77
CA ARG A 147 -2.42 -13.28 27.22
C ARG A 147 -2.98 -11.93 27.61
N GLY A 148 -4.02 -11.92 28.45
CA GLY A 148 -4.86 -10.75 28.70
C GLY A 148 -6.11 -10.82 27.84
N GLY A 149 -7.11 -11.57 28.32
CA GLY A 149 -8.39 -11.76 27.65
C GLY A 149 -9.01 -10.43 27.24
N LYS A 150 -9.88 -10.46 26.21
CA LYS A 150 -10.66 -9.30 25.77
C LYS A 150 -11.31 -8.68 27.01
N THR A 151 -10.81 -7.54 27.49
CA THR A 151 -11.56 -6.72 28.44
C THR A 151 -12.85 -6.39 27.73
N LYS A 152 -13.96 -7.02 28.15
CA LYS A 152 -15.29 -6.68 27.68
C LYS A 152 -15.40 -5.16 27.85
N ASN A 153 -15.47 -4.42 26.74
CA ASN A 153 -15.90 -3.03 26.80
C ASN A 153 -17.20 -3.02 27.62
N PRO A 154 -17.31 -2.25 28.71
CA PRO A 154 -18.58 -2.12 29.38
C PRO A 154 -19.54 -1.53 28.37
N SER A 155 -20.48 -2.35 27.92
CA SER A 155 -21.61 -1.95 27.10
C SER A 155 -22.19 -0.66 27.69
N LYS A 156 -22.21 0.43 26.92
CA LYS A 156 -22.98 1.62 27.24
C LYS A 156 -24.41 1.17 27.56
N LYS A 157 -24.76 1.12 28.85
CA LYS A 157 -26.14 0.98 29.30
C LYS A 157 -26.87 2.23 28.83
N ILE A 158 -27.57 2.14 27.71
CA ILE A 158 -28.61 3.09 27.33
C ILE A 158 -29.69 2.97 28.40
N ARG A 159 -29.76 3.94 29.32
CA ARG A 159 -30.93 4.12 30.17
C ARG A 159 -32.03 4.67 29.27
N ARG A 160 -33.05 3.87 28.97
CA ARG A 160 -34.35 4.40 28.55
C ARG A 160 -34.92 5.18 29.74
N VAL A 161 -35.16 6.46 29.53
CA VAL A 161 -36.01 7.27 30.41
C VAL A 161 -37.42 7.13 29.84
N VAL A 162 -38.36 6.79 30.73
CA VAL A 162 -39.80 6.76 30.48
C VAL A 162 -40.31 8.19 30.39
#